data_AF-A8WWJ1-F1
#
_entry.id   AF-A8WWJ1-F1
#
_cell.length_a   1.000
_cell.length_b   1.000
_cell.length_c   1.000
_cell.angle_alpha   90.00
_cell.angle_beta   90.00
_cell.angle_gamma   90.00
#
_symmetry.space_group_name_H-M   'P 1'
#
loop_
_entity.id
_entity.type
_entity.pdbx_description
1 polymer ?
#
loop_
_entity_poly.entity_id
_entity_poly.type
_entity_poly.pdbx_seq_one_letter_code
_entity_poly.pdbx_strand_id
1 'polypeptide(L)'
;MDSDLKKEEEKKALEAEKRKKTEKERLLAGCGSVLQGMAGKNVAVELRGDNYVIGELVDCDSDLNIQLKNVTVIRDSQETKEPVYYVTGKFIRFVHFKDQVNVQAAIKRCARGDRAVNGNRRADQKQFDTGKKLVDQ
;
A
#
# COMPACT_ATOMS: atom_id res chain seq x y z
N MET A 1 18.56 23.01 31.96
CA MET A 1 18.62 21.57 31.62
C MET A 1 17.24 21.04 31.22
N ASP A 2 16.22 21.08 32.08
CA ASP A 2 14.88 20.57 31.71
C ASP A 2 14.16 21.40 30.63
N SER A 3 14.43 22.71 30.53
CA SER A 3 13.84 23.58 29.51
C SER A 3 14.37 23.33 28.10
N ASP A 4 15.62 22.90 28.00
CA ASP A 4 16.32 22.70 26.73
C ASP A 4 15.98 21.33 26.14
N LEU A 5 15.86 20.31 27.01
CA LEU A 5 15.32 18.99 26.67
C LEU A 5 13.88 19.08 26.13
N LYS A 6 13.01 19.84 26.79
CA LYS A 6 11.62 20.05 26.33
C LYS A 6 11.54 20.73 24.96
N LYS A 7 12.36 21.75 24.72
CA LYS A 7 12.44 22.42 23.41
C LYS A 7 12.96 21.49 22.31
N GLU A 8 13.90 20.61 22.64
CA GLU A 8 14.43 19.63 21.68
C GLU A 8 13.40 18.55 21.32
N GLU A 9 12.64 18.05 22.30
CA GLU A 9 11.54 17.11 22.07
C GLU A 9 10.43 17.73 21.22
N GLU A 10 10.03 18.97 21.52
CA GLU A 10 9.01 19.70 20.78
C GLU A 10 9.44 19.95 19.32
N LYS A 11 10.71 20.27 19.10
CA LYS A 11 11.28 20.39 17.75
C LYS A 11 11.28 19.06 16.99
N LYS A 12 11.66 17.95 17.63
CA LYS A 12 11.63 16.61 17.03
C LYS A 12 10.21 16.18 16.67
N ALA A 13 9.23 16.47 17.52
CA ALA A 13 7.82 16.18 17.26
C ALA A 13 7.30 16.96 16.04
N LEU A 14 7.62 18.26 15.97
CA LEU A 14 7.26 19.11 14.83
C LEU A 14 7.89 18.63 13.51
N GLU A 15 9.16 18.22 13.53
CA GLU A 15 9.84 17.66 12.35
C GLU A 15 9.24 16.30 11.93
N ALA A 16 8.87 15.45 12.89
CA ALA A 16 8.20 14.18 12.60
C ALA A 16 6.81 14.39 11.99
N GLU A 17 6.04 15.35 12.48
CA GLU A 17 4.73 15.71 11.93
C GLU A 17 4.84 16.25 10.51
N LYS A 18 5.82 17.14 10.25
CA LYS A 18 6.11 17.62 8.89
C LYS A 18 6.47 16.47 7.95
N ARG A 19 7.35 15.56 8.38
CA ARG A 19 7.72 14.37 7.57
C ARG A 19 6.52 13.49 7.25
N LYS A 20 5.64 13.23 8.22
CA LYS A 20 4.39 12.47 8.00
C LYS A 20 3.48 13.15 6.99
N LYS A 21 3.34 14.48 7.07
CA LYS A 21 2.54 15.24 6.10
C LYS A 21 3.11 15.12 4.69
N THR A 22 4.42 15.30 4.53
CA THR A 22 5.10 15.18 3.23
C THR A 22 5.04 13.75 2.68
N GLU A 23 5.18 12.73 3.52
CA GLU A 23 5.00 11.33 3.14
C GLU A 23 3.60 11.12 2.56
N LYS A 24 2.55 11.55 3.26
CA LYS A 24 1.17 11.37 2.83
C LYS A 24 0.92 12.05 1.48
N GLU A 25 1.45 13.25 1.30
CA GLU A 25 1.35 13.98 0.02
C GLU A 25 2.05 13.21 -1.12
N ARG A 26 3.24 12.67 -0.88
CA ARG A 26 3.97 11.85 -1.87
C ARG A 26 3.24 10.55 -2.17
N LEU A 27 2.71 9.88 -1.16
CA LEU A 27 1.94 8.64 -1.31
C LEU A 27 0.71 8.87 -2.20
N LEU A 28 -0.05 9.94 -1.92
CA LEU A 28 -1.27 10.30 -2.66
C LEU A 28 -1.00 10.76 -4.10
N ALA A 29 0.17 11.36 -4.36
CA ALA A 29 0.57 11.78 -5.70
C ALA A 29 1.07 10.62 -6.58
N GLY A 30 1.50 9.51 -5.97
CA GLY A 30 2.08 8.37 -6.66
C GLY A 30 1.16 7.16 -6.81
N CYS A 31 1.65 6.12 -7.47
CA CYS A 31 0.97 4.83 -7.59
C CYS A 31 0.87 4.07 -6.25
N GLY A 32 1.67 4.44 -5.25
CA GLY A 32 1.59 3.89 -3.90
C GLY A 32 0.21 4.07 -3.26
N SER A 33 -0.51 5.13 -3.61
CA SER A 33 -1.91 5.33 -3.18
C SER A 33 -2.86 4.19 -3.59
N VAL A 34 -2.60 3.54 -4.72
CA VAL A 34 -3.38 2.38 -5.17
C VAL A 34 -3.05 1.17 -4.29
N LEU A 35 -1.77 0.91 -4.06
CA LEU A 35 -1.32 -0.19 -3.20
C LEU A 35 -1.86 -0.01 -1.78
N GLN A 36 -1.67 1.17 -1.19
CA GLN A 36 -2.16 1.47 0.16
C GLN A 36 -3.67 1.33 0.25
N GLY A 37 -4.40 1.86 -0.74
CA GLY A 37 -5.84 1.67 -0.81
C GLY A 37 -6.24 0.19 -0.79
N MET A 38 -5.46 -0.67 -1.44
CA MET A 38 -5.67 -2.11 -1.56
C MET A 38 -5.13 -2.94 -0.38
N ALA A 39 -4.67 -2.32 0.72
CA ALA A 39 -4.32 -3.02 1.94
C ALA A 39 -5.46 -3.96 2.41
N GLY A 40 -5.10 -5.18 2.80
CA GLY A 40 -5.99 -6.30 3.13
C GLY A 40 -6.19 -7.30 1.98
N LYS A 41 -5.65 -7.04 0.79
CA LYS A 41 -5.76 -7.94 -0.38
C LYS A 41 -4.52 -8.80 -0.55
N ASN A 42 -4.74 -10.01 -1.05
CA ASN A 42 -3.64 -10.89 -1.45
C ASN A 42 -3.02 -10.42 -2.76
N VAL A 43 -1.71 -10.30 -2.76
CA VAL A 43 -0.89 -9.89 -3.90
C VAL A 43 0.25 -10.86 -4.12
N ALA A 44 0.71 -10.95 -5.37
CA ALA A 44 1.98 -11.56 -5.71
C ALA A 44 2.93 -10.46 -6.18
N VAL A 45 4.07 -10.32 -5.50
CA VAL A 45 5.06 -9.28 -5.77
C VAL A 45 6.22 -9.94 -6.50
N GLU A 46 6.43 -9.55 -7.75
CA GLU A 46 7.58 -9.96 -8.52
C GLU A 46 8.74 -9.00 -8.23
N LEU A 47 9.86 -9.54 -7.77
CA LEU A 47 11.07 -8.79 -7.48
C LEU A 47 12.00 -8.75 -8.69
N ARG A 48 12.85 -7.73 -8.76
CA ARG A 48 14.00 -7.69 -9.67
C ARG A 48 14.91 -8.88 -9.36
N GLY A 49 15.09 -9.78 -10.32
CA GLY A 49 15.79 -11.06 -10.14
C GLY A 49 14.87 -12.28 -10.04
N ASP A 50 13.64 -12.16 -10.56
CA ASP A 50 12.71 -13.27 -10.82
C ASP A 50 12.31 -14.08 -9.56
N ASN A 51 12.33 -13.42 -8.41
CA ASN A 51 11.82 -13.93 -7.14
C ASN A 51 10.40 -13.45 -6.90
N TYR A 52 9.59 -14.25 -6.20
CA TYR A 52 8.20 -13.90 -5.89
C TYR A 52 7.97 -13.84 -4.38
N VAL A 53 7.17 -12.86 -3.95
CA VAL A 53 6.68 -12.75 -2.58
C VAL A 53 5.17 -12.64 -2.63
N ILE A 54 4.48 -13.65 -2.11
CA ILE A 54 3.02 -13.78 -2.19
C ILE A 54 2.45 -13.67 -0.79
N GLY A 55 1.52 -12.75 -0.55
CA GLY A 55 0.94 -12.56 0.78
C GLY A 55 -0.17 -11.51 0.82
N GLU A 56 -0.72 -11.26 2.00
CA GLU A 56 -1.71 -10.20 2.21
C GLU A 56 -0.99 -8.86 2.41
N LEU A 57 -1.31 -7.86 1.58
CA LEU A 57 -0.77 -6.51 1.70
C LEU A 57 -1.25 -5.84 2.98
N VAL A 58 -0.32 -5.46 3.86
CA VAL A 58 -0.62 -4.80 5.13
C VAL A 58 -0.52 -3.29 4.98
N ASP A 59 0.56 -2.81 4.38
CA ASP A 59 0.88 -1.38 4.27
C ASP A 59 1.83 -1.13 3.08
N CYS A 60 1.81 0.10 2.56
CA CYS A 60 2.65 0.62 1.49
C CYS A 60 2.96 2.09 1.76
N ASP A 61 4.24 2.44 1.80
CA ASP A 61 4.66 3.84 1.94
C ASP A 61 4.83 4.54 0.57
N SER A 62 5.10 5.84 0.62
CA SER A 62 5.36 6.67 -0.57
C SER A 62 6.57 6.24 -1.41
N ASP A 63 7.47 5.41 -0.89
CA ASP A 63 8.65 4.87 -1.60
C ASP A 63 8.40 3.44 -2.12
N LEU A 64 7.15 2.97 -2.06
CA LEU A 64 6.69 1.62 -2.44
C LEU A 64 7.32 0.50 -1.60
N ASN A 65 7.81 0.81 -0.40
CA ASN A 65 8.12 -0.25 0.54
C ASN A 65 6.80 -0.82 1.04
N ILE A 66 6.69 -2.15 0.98
CA ILE A 66 5.45 -2.84 1.35
C ILE A 66 5.70 -3.81 2.49
N GLN A 67 4.72 -3.89 3.39
CA GLN A 67 4.64 -4.92 4.40
C GLN A 67 3.59 -5.94 3.98
N LEU A 68 3.95 -7.21 4.04
CA LEU A 68 3.07 -8.34 3.77
C LEU A 68 2.97 -9.23 5.01
N LYS A 69 1.86 -9.95 5.15
CA LYS A 69 1.70 -11.02 6.15
C LYS A 69 1.21 -12.32 5.52
N ASN A 70 1.37 -13.44 6.24
CA ASN A 70 1.04 -14.79 5.77
C ASN A 70 1.71 -15.09 4.42
N VAL A 71 3.02 -14.90 4.38
CA VAL A 71 3.80 -14.77 3.15
C VAL A 71 4.37 -16.11 2.71
N THR A 72 4.37 -16.33 1.40
CA THR A 72 5.18 -17.35 0.73
C THR A 72 6.23 -16.65 -0.12
N VAL A 73 7.50 -16.91 0.15
CA VAL A 73 8.62 -16.43 -0.66
C VAL A 73 9.08 -17.57 -1.56
N ILE A 74 9.16 -17.30 -2.87
CA ILE A 74 9.65 -18.22 -3.88
C ILE A 74 10.97 -17.66 -4.41
N ARG A 75 12.06 -18.38 -4.16
CA ARG A 75 13.40 -18.07 -4.66
C ARG A 75 14.04 -19.35 -5.15
N ASP A 76 14.59 -19.34 -6.36
CA ASP A 76 15.30 -20.49 -6.95
C ASP A 76 14.49 -21.81 -6.87
N SER A 77 13.18 -21.73 -7.11
CA SER A 77 12.22 -22.85 -6.99
C SER A 77 12.04 -23.41 -5.56
N GLN A 78 12.53 -22.73 -4.53
CA GLN A 78 12.28 -23.07 -3.14
C GLN A 78 11.23 -22.15 -2.53
N GLU A 79 10.29 -22.75 -1.80
CA GLU A 79 9.28 -22.02 -1.05
C GLU A 79 9.64 -21.94 0.44
N THR A 80 9.53 -20.74 0.99
CA THR A 80 9.61 -20.50 2.44
C THR A 80 8.37 -19.74 2.89
N LYS A 81 7.87 -20.04 4.09
CA LYS A 81 6.71 -19.38 4.69
C LYS A 81 7.18 -18.43 5.78
N GLU A 82 6.70 -17.20 5.72
CA GLU A 82 7.05 -16.15 6.67
C GLU A 82 5.79 -15.50 7.23
N PRO A 83 5.67 -15.26 8.55
CA PRO A 83 4.49 -14.61 9.11
C PRO A 83 4.37 -13.17 8.65
N VAL A 84 5.50 -12.46 8.52
CA VAL A 84 5.60 -11.07 8.07
C VAL A 84 6.81 -10.94 7.15
N TYR A 85 6.68 -10.17 6.07
CA TYR A 85 7.78 -9.91 5.14
C TYR A 85 7.76 -8.44 4.71
N TYR A 86 8.94 -7.82 4.65
CA TYR A 86 9.11 -6.44 4.20
C TYR A 86 9.86 -6.41 2.88
N VAL A 87 9.25 -5.79 1.87
CA VAL A 87 9.87 -5.63 0.55
C VAL A 87 10.23 -4.17 0.35
N THR A 88 11.48 -3.89 0.00
CA THR A 88 11.90 -2.54 -0.38
C THR A 88 11.42 -2.21 -1.79
N GLY A 89 10.82 -1.03 -2.00
CA GLY A 89 10.23 -0.62 -3.28
C GLY A 89 11.20 -0.69 -4.45
N LYS A 90 12.48 -0.37 -4.21
CA LYS A 90 13.56 -0.46 -5.22
C LYS A 90 13.81 -1.87 -5.77
N PHE A 91 13.29 -2.92 -5.14
CA PHE A 91 13.39 -4.29 -5.64
C PHE A 91 12.10 -4.79 -6.28
N ILE A 92 11.01 -4.04 -6.21
CA ILE A 92 9.73 -4.44 -6.83
C ILE A 92 9.79 -4.18 -8.33
N ARG A 93 9.49 -5.21 -9.13
CA ARG A 93 9.25 -5.09 -10.57
C ARG A 93 7.75 -4.95 -10.85
N PHE A 94 6.92 -5.86 -10.33
CA PHE A 94 5.47 -5.84 -10.49
C PHE A 94 4.74 -6.23 -9.21
N VAL A 95 3.53 -5.71 -9.04
CA VAL A 95 2.58 -6.16 -8.02
C VAL A 95 1.34 -6.67 -8.74
N HIS A 96 1.09 -7.95 -8.60
CA HIS A 96 -0.01 -8.65 -9.24
C HIS A 96 -1.16 -8.79 -8.24
N PHE A 97 -2.36 -8.40 -8.66
CA PHE A 97 -3.59 -8.62 -7.91
C PHE A 97 -4.34 -9.82 -8.50
N LYS A 98 -4.90 -10.66 -7.64
CA LYS A 98 -5.71 -11.83 -8.06
C LYS A 98 -6.99 -11.41 -8.78
N ASP A 99 -7.64 -10.36 -8.27
CA ASP A 99 -8.88 -9.81 -8.82
C ASP A 99 -8.60 -8.46 -9.50
N GLN A 100 -9.54 -8.01 -10.34
CA GLN A 100 -9.44 -6.68 -10.95
C GLN A 100 -9.41 -5.57 -9.88
N VAL A 101 -8.61 -4.54 -10.15
CA VAL A 101 -8.43 -3.40 -9.25
C VAL A 101 -9.23 -2.21 -9.77
N ASN A 102 -10.19 -1.72 -8.98
CA ASN A 102 -10.76 -0.40 -9.20
C ASN A 102 -9.80 0.67 -8.65
N VAL A 103 -8.99 1.23 -9.54
CA VAL A 103 -7.93 2.20 -9.20
C VAL A 103 -8.49 3.45 -8.52
N GLN A 104 -9.59 4.01 -9.03
CA GLN A 104 -10.19 5.22 -8.45
C GLN A 104 -10.71 4.98 -7.03
N ALA A 105 -11.30 3.81 -6.78
CA ALA A 105 -11.76 3.43 -5.44
C ALA A 105 -10.59 3.24 -4.47
N ALA A 106 -9.48 2.64 -4.94
CA ALA A 106 -8.28 2.46 -4.14
C ALA A 106 -7.66 3.80 -3.72
N ILE A 107 -7.49 4.73 -4.65
CA ILE A 107 -6.94 6.08 -4.36
C ILE A 107 -7.81 6.80 -3.31
N LYS A 108 -9.14 6.75 -3.46
CA LYS A 108 -10.08 7.35 -2.48
C LYS A 108 -9.97 6.71 -1.10
N ARG A 109 -9.83 5.38 -1.03
CA ARG A 109 -9.59 4.66 0.24
C ARG A 109 -8.31 5.13 0.91
N CYS A 110 -7.21 5.22 0.16
CA CYS A 110 -5.93 5.72 0.66
C CYS A 110 -6.07 7.15 1.23
N ALA A 111 -6.74 8.07 0.52
CA ALA A 111 -6.94 9.44 0.98
C ALA A 111 -7.70 9.53 2.31
N ARG A 112 -8.67 8.62 2.53
CA ARG A 112 -9.47 8.52 3.75
C ARG A 112 -8.78 7.74 4.88
N GLY A 113 -7.73 6.98 4.58
CA GLY A 113 -7.09 6.07 5.53
C GLY A 113 -7.86 4.76 5.74
N ASP A 114 -8.71 4.38 4.79
CA ASP A 114 -9.49 3.14 4.84
C ASP A 114 -8.70 1.96 4.27
N ARG A 115 -9.04 0.74 4.70
CA ARG A 115 -8.53 -0.52 4.13
C ARG A 115 -9.53 -1.11 3.14
N ALA A 116 -9.05 -1.98 2.24
CA ALA A 116 -9.93 -2.72 1.35
C ALA A 116 -10.70 -3.80 2.14
N VAL A 117 -12.00 -3.92 1.88
CA VAL A 117 -12.85 -4.89 2.58
C VAL A 117 -12.80 -6.23 1.84
N ASN A 118 -12.58 -7.33 2.56
CA ASN A 118 -12.70 -8.67 2.02
C ASN A 118 -14.17 -9.11 2.09
N GLY A 119 -14.83 -9.24 0.94
CA GLY A 119 -16.15 -9.90 0.89
C GLY A 119 -17.21 -9.35 -0.05
N ASN A 120 -16.97 -8.29 -0.85
CA ASN A 120 -18.01 -7.85 -1.78
C ASN A 120 -17.44 -7.25 -3.07
N ARG A 121 -17.15 -8.10 -4.07
CA ARG A 121 -16.92 -7.66 -5.47
C ARG A 121 -18.00 -6.67 -5.92
N ARG A 122 -19.25 -6.87 -5.45
CA ARG A 122 -20.37 -5.97 -5.71
C ARG A 122 -20.28 -4.61 -5.03
N ALA A 123 -19.60 -4.42 -3.89
CA ALA A 123 -19.49 -3.09 -3.29
C ALA A 123 -18.45 -2.23 -4.03
N ASP A 124 -17.33 -2.84 -4.41
CA ASP A 124 -16.27 -2.19 -5.19
C ASP A 124 -16.73 -1.85 -6.64
N GLN A 125 -17.67 -2.65 -7.18
CA GLN A 125 -18.30 -2.41 -8.49
C GLN A 125 -19.56 -1.52 -8.42
N LYS A 126 -20.52 -1.78 -7.50
CA LYS A 126 -21.79 -1.03 -7.38
C LYS A 126 -21.61 0.42 -6.97
N GLN A 127 -20.56 0.76 -6.25
CA GLN A 127 -20.35 2.16 -5.84
C GLN A 127 -20.10 3.08 -7.06
N PHE A 128 -19.80 2.52 -8.24
CA PHE A 128 -19.55 3.28 -9.47
C PHE A 128 -20.35 2.81 -10.69
N ASP A 129 -20.98 1.62 -10.64
CA ASP A 129 -21.99 1.16 -11.61
C ASP A 129 -23.34 1.93 -11.51
N THR A 130 -23.38 3.10 -10.87
CA THR A 130 -24.48 4.07 -11.05
C THR A 130 -24.41 4.68 -12.45
N GLY A 131 -24.64 3.86 -13.47
CA GLY A 131 -25.31 4.20 -14.74
C GLY A 131 -24.74 5.27 -15.67
N LYS A 132 -23.75 6.09 -15.29
CA LYS A 132 -23.14 7.05 -16.20
C LYS A 132 -21.94 6.42 -16.89
N LYS A 133 -22.20 5.84 -18.07
CA LYS A 133 -21.15 5.47 -19.02
C LYS A 133 -20.30 6.71 -19.31
N LEU A 134 -18.98 6.53 -19.26
CA LEU A 134 -17.95 7.53 -19.60
C LEU A 134 -17.94 7.93 -21.10
N VAL A 135 -18.92 7.51 -21.89
CA VAL A 135 -18.91 7.59 -23.37
C VAL A 135 -19.92 8.60 -23.92
N ASP A 136 -20.69 9.29 -23.07
CA ASP A 136 -21.61 10.34 -23.50
C ASP A 136 -21.11 11.73 -23.07
N GLN A 137 -19.99 12.18 -23.65
CA GLN A 137 -19.58 13.59 -23.68
C GLN A 137 -19.41 14.07 -25.11
#